data_AF-A0A0E9LU50-F1
#
_entry.id   AF-A0A0E9LU50-F1
#
_cell.length_a   1.000
_cell.length_b   1.000
_cell.length_c   1.000
_cell.angle_alpha   90.00
_cell.angle_beta   90.00
_cell.angle_gamma   90.00
#
_symmetry.space_group_name_H-M   'P 1'
#
loop_
_entity.id
_entity.type
_entity.pdbx_description
1 polymer ?
#
loop_
_entity_poly.entity_id
_entity_poly.type
_entity_poly.pdbx_seq_one_letter_code
_entity_poly.pdbx_strand_id
1 'polypeptide(L)'
;MRRFLWVVGFMVSGLFGTSLCAQRYDANPSAFFLPDEASETAKIMASGFISTGLDELSGVFTPDYKEFYYTVSHRNEFSALLYTRYEGGIWRYPEVVEFSGRYPDADPFLSPCGEVLYFSSQRPAGENDSGGVWNIWQVKRDGGGWGIPACWP
;
A
#
# COMPACT_ATOMS: atom_id res chain seq x y z
N MET A 1 -36.84 1.10 -57.31
CA MET A 1 -36.71 0.16 -56.17
C MET A 1 -35.50 0.56 -55.35
N ARG A 2 -35.57 0.33 -54.02
CA ARG A 2 -34.57 0.59 -52.94
C ARG A 2 -34.59 1.98 -52.30
N ARG A 3 -35.31 2.03 -51.17
CA ARG A 3 -35.20 3.04 -50.09
C ARG A 3 -34.05 2.62 -49.17
N PHE A 4 -33.19 3.55 -48.77
CA PHE A 4 -32.23 3.36 -47.67
C PHE A 4 -32.76 4.10 -46.43
N LEU A 5 -33.02 3.37 -45.35
CA LEU A 5 -33.27 3.92 -44.02
C LEU A 5 -31.92 4.16 -43.33
N TRP A 6 -31.73 5.34 -42.77
CA TRP A 6 -30.66 5.62 -41.81
C TRP A 6 -31.17 5.31 -40.41
N VAL A 7 -30.50 4.38 -39.71
CA VAL A 7 -30.67 4.21 -38.26
C VAL A 7 -29.59 5.04 -37.59
N VAL A 8 -30.01 6.05 -36.84
CA VAL A 8 -29.14 6.82 -35.95
C VAL A 8 -28.91 5.98 -34.69
N GLY A 9 -27.70 5.46 -34.52
CA GLY A 9 -27.27 4.83 -33.28
C GLY A 9 -26.77 5.88 -32.31
N PHE A 10 -27.51 6.14 -31.23
CA PHE A 10 -27.01 6.89 -30.09
C PHE A 10 -26.09 5.97 -29.27
N MET A 11 -24.79 6.23 -29.32
CA MET A 11 -23.81 5.62 -28.44
C MET A 11 -23.80 6.43 -27.14
N VAL A 12 -24.52 5.97 -26.11
CA VAL A 12 -24.37 6.51 -24.76
C VAL A 12 -23.15 5.83 -24.13
N SER A 13 -21.99 6.44 -24.31
CA SER A 13 -20.79 6.09 -23.55
C SER A 13 -20.94 6.63 -22.13
N GLY A 14 -21.54 5.82 -21.25
CA GLY A 14 -21.54 6.04 -19.82
C GLY A 14 -20.15 5.79 -19.26
N LEU A 15 -19.35 6.85 -19.11
CA LEU A 15 -18.15 6.80 -18.28
C LEU A 15 -18.60 6.82 -16.81
N PHE A 16 -18.75 5.64 -16.22
CA PHE A 16 -18.71 5.48 -14.77
C PHE A 16 -17.26 5.74 -14.31
N GLY A 17 -16.91 7.01 -14.18
CA GLY A 17 -15.75 7.41 -13.40
C GLY A 17 -16.08 7.18 -11.93
N THR A 18 -15.77 6.01 -11.41
CA THR A 18 -15.66 5.82 -9.96
C THR A 18 -14.48 6.65 -9.49
N SER A 19 -14.74 7.92 -9.20
CA SER A 19 -13.82 8.73 -8.41
C SER A 19 -13.90 8.21 -6.98
N LEU A 20 -13.22 7.09 -6.73
CA LEU A 20 -12.76 6.76 -5.39
C LEU A 20 -12.02 8.01 -4.89
N CYS A 21 -12.40 8.54 -3.72
CA CYS A 21 -11.93 9.80 -3.15
C CYS A 21 -10.40 9.89 -3.09
N ALA A 22 -9.76 10.28 -4.19
CA ALA A 22 -8.39 10.72 -4.22
C ALA A 22 -8.41 12.22 -3.91
N GLN A 23 -8.09 12.58 -2.66
CA GLN A 23 -7.99 13.97 -2.27
C GLN A 23 -6.65 14.53 -2.72
N ARG A 24 -6.69 15.69 -3.41
CA ARG A 24 -5.49 16.40 -3.87
C ARG A 24 -4.97 17.29 -2.75
N TYR A 25 -3.67 17.26 -2.53
CA TYR A 25 -2.97 18.03 -1.51
C TYR A 25 -1.88 18.86 -2.18
N ASP A 26 -1.81 20.15 -1.87
CA ASP A 26 -0.78 21.05 -2.39
C ASP A 26 0.39 21.22 -1.38
N ALA A 27 0.31 20.57 -0.22
CA ALA A 27 1.29 20.62 0.87
C ALA A 27 2.26 19.42 0.86
N ASN A 28 3.20 19.38 1.83
CA ASN A 28 4.08 18.23 2.06
C ASN A 28 3.23 16.95 2.18
N PRO A 29 3.57 15.85 1.48
CA PRO A 29 2.81 14.60 1.56
C PRO A 29 2.56 14.12 3.00
N SER A 30 3.52 14.33 3.90
CA SER A 30 3.40 13.96 5.31
C SER A 30 2.26 14.70 6.02
N ALA A 31 1.91 15.92 5.61
CA ALA A 31 0.88 16.75 6.25
C ALA A 31 -0.51 16.09 6.26
N PHE A 32 -0.77 15.18 5.32
CA PHE A 32 -2.00 14.38 5.30
C PHE A 32 -2.07 13.39 6.47
N PHE A 33 -0.94 12.74 6.79
CA PHE A 33 -0.86 11.74 7.85
C PHE A 33 -0.49 12.33 9.20
N LEU A 34 0.35 13.36 9.19
CA LEU A 34 1.02 13.97 10.32
C LEU A 34 0.87 15.50 10.20
N PRO A 35 -0.08 16.11 10.92
CA PRO A 35 -0.26 17.56 10.87
C PRO A 35 1.00 18.29 11.37
N ASP A 36 1.23 19.51 10.86
CA ASP A 36 2.39 20.35 11.22
C ASP A 36 2.45 20.67 12.73
N GLU A 37 1.29 20.68 13.40
CA GLU A 37 1.17 20.84 14.84
C GLU A 37 0.58 19.59 15.49
N ALA A 38 1.20 19.16 16.59
CA ALA A 38 0.69 18.06 17.39
C ALA A 38 -0.65 18.47 18.03
N SER A 39 -1.67 17.62 17.86
CA SER A 39 -2.95 17.81 18.50
C SER A 39 -2.84 17.57 20.01
N GLU A 40 -3.46 18.41 20.83
CA GLU A 40 -3.56 18.20 22.29
C GLU A 40 -4.36 16.95 22.66
N THR A 41 -5.11 16.41 21.69
CA THR A 41 -5.88 15.17 21.82
C THR A 41 -5.49 14.16 20.74
N ALA A 42 -5.48 12.88 21.09
CA ALA A 42 -5.24 11.82 20.13
C ALA A 42 -6.33 11.83 19.04
N LYS A 43 -5.92 11.71 17.78
CA LYS A 43 -6.80 11.64 16.60
C LYS A 43 -6.52 10.36 15.83
N ILE A 44 -7.56 9.80 15.22
CA ILE A 44 -7.42 8.70 14.26
C ILE A 44 -6.64 9.22 13.04
N MET A 45 -5.58 8.51 12.67
CA MET A 45 -4.80 8.80 11.48
C MET A 45 -5.62 8.44 10.23
N ALA A 46 -5.83 9.40 9.34
CA ALA A 46 -6.40 9.18 8.00
C ALA A 46 -7.60 8.19 8.00
N SER A 47 -8.64 8.50 8.78
CA SER A 47 -9.81 7.64 8.97
C SER A 47 -10.45 7.22 7.65
N GLY A 48 -10.73 5.92 7.49
CA GLY A 48 -11.28 5.33 6.27
C GLY A 48 -10.29 5.16 5.12
N PHE A 49 -9.06 5.69 5.26
CA PHE A 49 -8.00 5.55 4.28
C PHE A 49 -6.87 4.64 4.79
N ILE A 50 -6.31 4.92 5.97
CA ILE A 50 -5.40 4.00 6.68
C ILE A 50 -6.16 3.26 7.77
N SER A 51 -6.83 3.98 8.67
CA SER A 51 -7.62 3.35 9.73
C SER A 51 -8.99 2.91 9.20
N THR A 52 -9.08 1.64 8.80
CA THR A 52 -10.24 1.03 8.13
C THR A 52 -11.11 0.19 9.05
N GLY A 53 -10.70 0.01 10.31
CA GLY A 53 -11.36 -0.84 11.30
C GLY A 53 -10.86 -2.29 11.29
N LEU A 54 -9.86 -2.59 10.45
CA LEU A 54 -9.00 -3.75 10.60
C LEU A 54 -7.90 -3.45 11.63
N ASP A 55 -7.03 -4.42 11.89
CA ASP A 55 -5.88 -4.20 12.76
C ASP A 55 -4.73 -3.64 11.92
N GLU A 56 -4.53 -2.32 11.98
CA GLU A 56 -3.39 -1.65 11.32
C GLU A 56 -2.25 -1.38 12.32
N LEU A 57 -1.04 -1.84 11.98
CA LEU A 57 0.13 -1.77 12.85
C LEU A 57 1.42 -1.47 12.07
N SER A 58 2.46 -1.05 12.81
CA SER A 58 3.84 -0.90 12.34
C SER A 58 3.98 -0.13 11.02
N GLY A 59 3.78 1.19 11.07
CA GLY A 59 3.90 2.08 9.90
C GLY A 59 5.30 2.67 9.70
N VAL A 60 5.73 2.80 8.45
CA VAL A 60 7.00 3.44 8.07
C VAL A 60 6.86 4.26 6.78
N PHE A 61 7.43 5.47 6.78
CA PHE A 61 7.52 6.31 5.59
C PHE A 61 8.83 6.07 4.84
N THR A 62 8.82 6.27 3.53
CA THR A 62 10.06 6.53 2.80
C THR A 62 10.72 7.82 3.26
N PRO A 63 12.05 7.96 3.09
CA PRO A 63 12.77 9.18 3.52
C PRO A 63 12.24 10.47 2.89
N ASP A 64 11.63 10.39 1.71
CA ASP A 64 11.01 11.52 1.01
C ASP A 64 9.52 11.72 1.32
N TYR A 65 8.97 10.91 2.23
CA TYR A 65 7.56 10.89 2.66
C TYR A 65 6.54 10.66 1.54
N LYS A 66 6.95 10.13 0.38
CA LYS A 66 6.04 9.87 -0.74
C LYS A 66 5.42 8.48 -0.72
N GLU A 67 5.94 7.56 0.07
CA GLU A 67 5.32 6.24 0.27
C GLU A 67 5.17 5.99 1.77
N PHE A 68 4.08 5.33 2.14
CA PHE A 68 3.83 4.87 3.50
C PHE A 68 3.49 3.39 3.46
N TYR A 69 4.28 2.59 4.17
CA TYR A 69 4.12 1.14 4.30
C TYR A 69 3.61 0.82 5.70
N TYR A 70 2.70 -0.13 5.80
CA TYR A 70 2.14 -0.55 7.07
C TYR A 70 1.62 -1.97 6.98
N THR A 71 1.39 -2.58 8.14
CA THR A 71 0.81 -3.91 8.22
C THR A 71 -0.69 -3.80 8.45
N VAL A 72 -1.45 -4.62 7.73
CA VAL A 72 -2.86 -4.90 8.03
C VAL A 72 -2.98 -6.35 8.41
N SER A 73 -3.64 -6.62 9.52
CA SER A 73 -3.95 -7.97 9.98
C SER A 73 -5.40 -8.10 10.44
N HIS A 74 -5.84 -9.34 10.59
CA HIS A 74 -7.14 -9.63 11.19
C HIS A 74 -7.10 -10.95 11.95
N ARG A 75 -7.40 -10.92 13.25
CA ARG A 75 -7.68 -12.13 14.08
C ARG A 75 -6.65 -13.26 13.98
N ASN A 76 -5.39 -12.95 13.68
CA ASN A 76 -4.34 -13.94 13.37
C ASN A 76 -4.69 -14.88 12.18
N GLU A 77 -5.69 -14.55 11.38
CA GLU A 77 -6.07 -15.30 10.17
C GLU A 77 -5.21 -14.88 8.97
N PHE A 78 -4.89 -13.59 8.87
CA PHE A 78 -3.97 -13.06 7.88
C PHE A 78 -3.22 -11.84 8.39
N SER A 79 -2.06 -11.58 7.78
CA SER A 79 -1.29 -10.35 7.92
C SER A 79 -0.60 -10.07 6.59
N ALA A 80 -0.67 -8.83 6.11
CA ALA A 80 -0.05 -8.42 4.86
C ALA A 80 0.53 -7.01 4.99
N LEU A 81 1.58 -6.76 4.20
CA LEU A 81 2.11 -5.42 4.01
C LEU A 81 1.29 -4.70 2.94
N LEU A 82 0.79 -3.53 3.31
CA LEU A 82 0.18 -2.58 2.40
C LEU A 82 1.09 -1.36 2.27
N TYR A 83 0.92 -0.65 1.16
CA TYR A 83 1.55 0.64 0.96
C TYR A 83 0.62 1.60 0.22
N THR A 84 0.79 2.89 0.47
CA THR A 84 0.18 3.97 -0.30
C THR A 84 1.28 4.90 -0.80
N ARG A 85 1.05 5.52 -1.95
CA ARG A 85 2.01 6.40 -2.62
C ARG A 85 1.40 7.73 -3.01
N TYR A 86 2.20 8.77 -2.94
CA TYR A 86 1.86 10.13 -3.32
C TYR A 86 2.38 10.43 -4.73
N GLU A 87 1.46 10.53 -5.68
CA GLU A 87 1.77 10.76 -7.09
C GLU A 87 0.79 11.78 -7.69
N GLY A 88 1.30 12.73 -8.48
CA GLY A 88 0.43 13.70 -9.16
C GLY A 88 -0.37 14.62 -8.22
N GLY A 89 0.12 14.84 -6.99
CA GLY A 89 -0.56 15.68 -6.00
C GLY A 89 -1.61 14.95 -5.16
N ILE A 90 -1.75 13.63 -5.31
CA ILE A 90 -2.76 12.83 -4.61
C ILE A 90 -2.11 11.62 -3.92
N TRP A 91 -2.61 11.26 -2.75
CA TRP A 91 -2.35 9.94 -2.17
C TRP A 91 -3.24 8.90 -2.87
N ARG A 92 -2.62 7.84 -3.38
CA ARG A 92 -3.31 6.73 -4.04
C ARG A 92 -3.85 5.77 -2.99
N TYR A 93 -4.99 5.12 -3.27
CA TYR A 93 -5.52 4.12 -2.33
C TYR A 93 -4.47 3.07 -1.99
N PRO A 94 -4.41 2.60 -0.73
CA PRO A 94 -3.44 1.58 -0.35
C PRO A 94 -3.58 0.30 -1.17
N GLU A 95 -2.44 -0.27 -1.55
CA GLU A 95 -2.31 -1.49 -2.32
C GLU A 95 -1.47 -2.50 -1.52
N VAL A 96 -1.68 -3.79 -1.73
CA VAL A 96 -0.81 -4.83 -1.14
C VAL A 96 0.57 -4.74 -1.82
N VAL A 97 1.65 -4.76 -1.04
CA VAL A 97 3.01 -4.79 -1.58
C VAL A 97 3.20 -6.05 -2.41
N GLU A 98 3.88 -5.98 -3.56
CA GLU A 98 3.79 -7.02 -4.61
C GLU A 98 4.21 -8.41 -4.16
N PHE A 99 5.14 -8.51 -3.21
CA PHE A 99 5.62 -9.78 -2.66
C PHE A 99 4.80 -10.29 -1.45
N SER A 100 3.82 -9.51 -0.97
CA SER A 100 3.05 -9.80 0.25
C SER A 100 1.68 -10.42 -0.05
N GLY A 101 0.97 -10.82 1.01
CA GLY A 101 -0.37 -11.43 0.93
C GLY A 101 -0.38 -12.94 0.65
N ARG A 102 0.78 -13.55 0.39
CA ARG A 102 0.93 -15.01 0.26
C ARG A 102 1.30 -15.70 1.57
N TYR A 103 2.05 -15.01 2.41
CA TYR A 103 2.47 -15.45 3.73
C TYR A 103 2.09 -14.38 4.76
N PRO A 104 1.95 -14.73 6.04
CA PRO A 104 1.88 -13.73 7.09
C PRO A 104 3.14 -12.87 7.05
N ASP A 105 2.94 -11.58 6.74
CA ASP A 105 3.99 -10.57 6.68
C ASP A 105 3.61 -9.39 7.58
N ALA A 106 4.59 -8.83 8.28
CA ALA A 106 4.37 -7.76 9.24
C ALA A 106 5.61 -6.88 9.43
N ASP A 107 5.45 -5.78 10.16
CA ASP A 107 6.52 -4.94 10.70
C ASP A 107 7.50 -4.40 9.66
N PRO A 108 7.02 -3.64 8.65
CA PRO A 108 7.89 -3.04 7.66
C PRO A 108 8.84 -2.02 8.29
N PHE A 109 10.09 -2.05 7.86
CA PHE A 109 11.11 -1.08 8.22
C PHE A 109 11.96 -0.73 7.00
N LEU A 110 12.09 0.55 6.69
CA LEU A 110 12.91 1.02 5.58
C LEU A 110 14.30 1.41 6.05
N SER A 111 15.31 0.98 5.29
CA SER A 111 16.67 1.51 5.41
C SER A 111 16.69 3.04 5.27
N PRO A 112 17.70 3.75 5.83
CA PRO A 112 17.76 5.21 5.79
C PRO A 112 17.75 5.83 4.38
N CYS A 113 18.28 5.12 3.38
CA CYS A 113 18.22 5.52 1.97
C CYS A 113 16.93 5.06 1.25
N GLY A 114 16.11 4.24 1.89
CA GLY A 114 14.89 3.68 1.33
C GLY A 114 15.11 2.57 0.29
N GLU A 115 16.35 2.12 0.07
CA GLU A 115 16.70 1.13 -0.97
C GLU A 115 16.42 -0.32 -0.56
N VAL A 116 16.34 -0.58 0.74
CA VAL A 116 16.02 -1.89 1.33
C VAL A 116 14.83 -1.75 2.26
N LEU A 117 13.85 -2.63 2.10
CA LEU A 117 12.73 -2.85 3.01
C LEU A 117 12.98 -4.15 3.78
N TYR A 118 12.94 -4.04 5.10
CA TYR A 118 12.97 -5.16 6.04
C TYR A 118 11.55 -5.42 6.53
N PHE A 119 11.23 -6.66 6.85
CA PHE A 119 9.93 -7.04 7.40
C PHE A 119 10.01 -8.42 8.06
N SER A 120 9.07 -8.71 8.95
CA SER A 120 8.87 -10.02 9.56
C SER A 120 8.02 -10.91 8.66
N SER A 121 8.39 -12.18 8.46
CA SER A 121 7.56 -13.12 7.70
C SER A 121 7.71 -14.57 8.14
N GLN A 122 6.63 -15.32 7.99
CA GLN A 122 6.59 -16.78 8.16
C GLN A 122 6.84 -17.57 6.87
N ARG A 123 7.30 -16.92 5.80
CA ARG A 123 7.60 -17.61 4.55
C ARG A 123 8.79 -18.58 4.70
N PRO A 124 8.83 -19.67 3.91
CA PRO A 124 9.95 -20.61 3.90
C PRO A 124 11.31 -19.95 3.62
N ALA A 125 12.32 -20.20 4.47
CA ALA A 125 13.68 -19.68 4.32
C ALA A 125 14.61 -20.59 3.49
N GLY A 126 14.15 -21.76 3.03
CA GLY A 126 14.93 -22.68 2.21
C GLY A 126 14.09 -23.83 1.65
N GLU A 127 14.70 -24.68 0.79
CA GLU A 127 13.98 -25.74 0.05
C GLU A 127 13.27 -26.77 0.94
N ASN A 128 13.76 -26.99 2.15
CA ASN A 128 13.19 -27.94 3.11
C ASN A 128 12.47 -27.26 4.29
N ASP A 129 12.25 -25.95 4.20
CA ASP A 129 11.48 -25.21 5.20
C ASP A 129 10.01 -25.17 4.77
N SER A 130 9.11 -25.56 5.66
CA SER A 130 7.66 -25.44 5.44
C SER A 130 7.12 -24.03 5.70
N GLY A 131 7.96 -23.11 6.20
CA GLY A 131 7.54 -21.84 6.76
C GLY A 131 6.87 -22.02 8.13
N GLY A 132 6.23 -20.96 8.61
CA GLY A 132 5.51 -20.92 9.90
C GLY A 132 6.34 -20.39 11.08
N VAL A 133 7.65 -20.17 10.88
CA VAL A 133 8.52 -19.50 11.85
C VAL A 133 8.74 -18.06 11.40
N TRP A 134 8.49 -17.11 12.30
CA TRP A 134 8.78 -15.71 12.05
C TRP A 134 10.28 -15.47 11.96
N ASN A 135 10.74 -15.03 10.78
CA ASN A 135 12.10 -14.59 10.52
C ASN A 135 12.08 -13.15 9.99
N ILE A 136 13.23 -12.48 10.05
CA ILE A 136 13.42 -11.21 9.39
C ILE A 136 13.81 -11.47 7.93
N TRP A 137 13.17 -10.72 7.04
CA TRP A 137 13.42 -10.75 5.61
C TRP A 137 13.80 -9.36 5.14
N GLN A 138 14.56 -9.33 4.06
CA GLN A 138 14.88 -8.10 3.35
C GLN A 138 14.48 -8.21 1.88
N VAL A 139 14.22 -7.07 1.27
CA VAL A 139 14.04 -6.95 -0.16
C VAL A 139 14.62 -5.62 -0.62
N LYS A 140 15.36 -5.65 -1.73
CA LYS A 140 15.94 -4.47 -2.35
C LYS A 140 14.96 -3.89 -3.36
N ARG A 141 14.97 -2.56 -3.52
CA ARG A 141 14.28 -1.92 -4.64
C ARG A 141 14.85 -2.43 -5.96
N ASP A 142 13.95 -2.63 -6.91
CA ASP A 142 14.28 -2.99 -8.28
C ASP A 142 13.38 -2.18 -9.23
N GLY A 143 13.98 -1.17 -9.87
CA GLY A 143 13.24 -0.21 -10.70
C GLY A 143 12.15 0.54 -9.90
N GLY A 144 10.90 0.40 -10.35
CA GLY A 144 9.73 1.07 -9.75
C GLY A 144 9.06 0.31 -8.61
N GLY A 145 9.62 -0.81 -8.15
CA GLY A 145 9.02 -1.65 -7.11
C GLY A 145 10.06 -2.41 -6.29
N TRP A 146 9.64 -3.54 -5.72
CA TRP A 146 10.48 -4.40 -4.89
C TRP A 146 10.93 -5.66 -5.66
N GLY A 147 12.18 -6.05 -5.46
CA GLY A 147 12.72 -7.29 -6.01
C GLY A 147 12.22 -8.55 -5.27
N ILE A 148 13.00 -9.63 -5.36
CA ILE A 148 12.68 -10.88 -4.69
C ILE A 148 13.18 -10.82 -3.23
N PRO A 149 12.31 -11.07 -2.23
CA PRO A 149 12.74 -11.09 -0.86
C PRO A 149 13.69 -12.25 -0.54
N ALA A 150 14.65 -11.99 0.36
CA ALA A 150 15.59 -12.97 0.87
C ALA A 150 15.56 -12.96 2.41
N CYS A 151 15.65 -14.15 3.02
CA CYS A 151 15.75 -14.27 4.47
C CYS A 151 17.01 -13.55 4.91
N TRP A 152 16.89 -12.69 5.92
CA TRP A 152 18.04 -12.04 6.51
C TRP A 152 18.83 -13.08 7.33
N PRO A 153 20.16 -13.13 7.19
CA PRO A 153 21.01 -14.13 7.86
C PRO A 153 21.10 -13.94 9.38
#